data_AF-A0A6P0YVP2-F1
#
_entry.id   AF-A0A6P0YVP2-F1
#
_cell.length_a   1.000
_cell.length_b   1.000
_cell.length_c   1.000
_cell.angle_alpha   90.00
_cell.angle_beta   90.00
_cell.angle_gamma   90.00
#
_symmetry.space_group_name_H-M   'P 1'
#
loop_
_entity.id
_entity.type
_entity.pdbx_description
1 polymer ?
#
loop_
_entity_poly.entity_id
_entity_poly.type
_entity_poly.pdbx_seq_one_letter_code
_entity_poly.pdbx_strand_id
1 'polypeptide(L)'
;GWFHTGDLGEFTAEGFLKIIGCKKNLFKLSTGKYVTPQPLENKLQQSPLVKQAIAVGADRKFCSMLIFPNVKNLRTQAKILGLELPIEELLQHPQIVSIYQKLVDKANNNFPHWSAVKRFKLINYSLTVENGMLNSSFKVKRAKVSEVFATVIDSMYAESKRRAVLSFVVVIFNILYFYDLHKLVEI
;
A
#
# COMPACT_ATOMS: atom_id res chain seq x y z
N GLY A 1 -39.24 -13.33 3.28
CA GLY A 1 -38.20 -12.48 2.65
C GLY A 1 -36.83 -13.01 3.02
N TRP A 2 -35.82 -12.79 2.18
CA TRP A 2 -34.45 -13.26 2.42
C TRP A 2 -33.70 -12.35 3.41
N PHE A 3 -32.87 -12.93 4.27
CA PHE A 3 -32.02 -12.18 5.21
C PHE A 3 -30.74 -11.72 4.50
N HIS A 4 -30.59 -10.42 4.29
CA HIS A 4 -29.43 -9.84 3.61
C HIS A 4 -28.25 -9.69 4.58
N THR A 5 -27.37 -10.71 4.64
CA THR A 5 -26.18 -10.70 5.51
C THR A 5 -25.19 -9.59 5.16
N GLY A 6 -25.15 -9.18 3.89
CA GLY A 6 -24.19 -8.21 3.38
C GLY A 6 -22.79 -8.79 3.16
N ASP A 7 -22.64 -10.11 3.31
CA ASP A 7 -21.43 -10.84 2.97
C ASP A 7 -21.34 -11.07 1.46
N LEU A 8 -20.13 -10.98 0.93
CA LEU A 8 -19.79 -11.33 -0.43
C LEU A 8 -19.20 -12.73 -0.41
N GLY A 9 -19.72 -13.60 -1.28
CA GLY A 9 -19.18 -14.93 -1.48
C GLY A 9 -18.96 -15.23 -2.96
N GLU A 10 -18.01 -16.10 -3.23
CA GLU A 10 -17.81 -16.75 -4.53
C GLU A 10 -18.08 -18.25 -4.37
N PHE A 11 -18.73 -18.87 -5.36
CA PHE A 11 -18.83 -20.32 -5.40
C PHE A 11 -17.53 -20.91 -5.96
N THR A 12 -16.97 -21.90 -5.27
CA THR A 12 -15.80 -22.64 -5.75
C THR A 12 -16.22 -23.64 -6.83
N ALA A 13 -15.24 -24.19 -7.55
CA ALA A 13 -15.48 -25.20 -8.59
C ALA A 13 -16.16 -26.46 -8.04
N GLU A 14 -15.97 -26.74 -6.75
CA GLU A 14 -16.53 -27.87 -6.02
C GLU A 14 -17.91 -27.56 -5.40
N GLY A 15 -18.48 -26.37 -5.67
CA GLY A 15 -19.83 -26.00 -5.24
C GLY A 15 -19.95 -25.40 -3.83
N PHE A 16 -18.84 -25.10 -3.15
CA PHE A 16 -18.87 -24.48 -1.82
C PHE A 16 -18.94 -22.95 -1.91
N LEU A 17 -19.68 -22.32 -1.00
CA LEU A 17 -19.69 -20.85 -0.86
C LEU A 17 -18.50 -20.40 -0.01
N LYS A 18 -17.58 -19.67 -0.62
CA LYS A 18 -16.42 -19.07 0.05
C LYS A 18 -16.68 -17.59 0.31
N ILE A 19 -16.64 -17.18 1.57
CA ILE A 19 -16.79 -15.77 1.95
C ILE A 19 -15.51 -15.00 1.58
N ILE A 20 -15.66 -13.98 0.74
CA ILE A 20 -14.57 -13.16 0.23
C ILE A 20 -14.54 -11.75 0.84
N GLY A 21 -15.57 -11.36 1.60
CA GLY A 21 -15.58 -10.11 2.35
C GLY A 21 -16.98 -9.65 2.74
N CYS A 22 -17.09 -8.44 3.27
CA CYS A 22 -18.37 -7.80 3.57
C CYS A 22 -18.52 -6.54 2.71
N LYS A 23 -19.71 -6.33 2.12
CA LYS A 23 -20.01 -5.20 1.21
C LYS A 23 -19.65 -3.83 1.81
N LYS A 24 -19.77 -3.68 3.14
CA LYS A 24 -19.47 -2.43 3.86
C LYS A 24 -17.97 -2.13 3.98
N ASN A 25 -17.10 -3.12 3.77
CA ASN A 25 -15.66 -3.02 3.99
C ASN A 25 -14.85 -2.81 2.69
N LEU A 26 -15.49 -2.78 1.53
CA LEU A 26 -14.83 -2.46 0.26
C LEU A 26 -14.73 -0.96 0.07
N PHE A 27 -13.70 -0.53 -0.65
CA PHE A 27 -13.66 0.80 -1.22
C PHE A 27 -13.59 0.73 -2.74
N LYS A 28 -14.07 1.80 -3.38
CA LYS A 28 -14.09 1.95 -4.83
C LYS A 28 -12.90 2.83 -5.25
N LEU A 29 -12.16 2.39 -6.26
CA LEU A 29 -11.15 3.20 -6.92
C LEU A 29 -11.81 4.20 -7.88
N SER A 30 -11.10 5.26 -8.26
CA SER A 30 -11.58 6.22 -9.27
C SER A 30 -11.81 5.56 -10.64
N THR A 31 -11.25 4.37 -10.88
CA THR A 31 -11.44 3.55 -12.09
C THR A 31 -12.76 2.77 -12.08
N GLY A 32 -13.53 2.85 -11.00
CA GLY A 32 -14.78 2.10 -10.83
C GLY A 32 -14.61 0.70 -10.26
N LYS A 33 -13.37 0.20 -10.12
CA LYS A 33 -13.08 -1.13 -9.56
C LYS A 33 -13.17 -1.12 -8.03
N TYR A 34 -13.69 -2.22 -7.47
CA TYR A 34 -13.76 -2.43 -6.03
C TYR A 34 -12.53 -3.17 -5.52
N VAL A 35 -12.06 -2.78 -4.35
CA VAL A 35 -10.93 -3.40 -3.64
C VAL A 35 -11.46 -3.97 -2.32
N THR A 36 -11.13 -5.24 -2.06
CA THR A 36 -11.35 -5.88 -0.76
C THR A 36 -10.06 -5.76 0.06
N PRO A 37 -10.00 -4.89 1.08
CA PRO A 37 -8.75 -4.60 1.79
C PRO A 37 -8.24 -5.76 2.64
N GLN A 38 -9.16 -6.42 3.33
CA GLN A 38 -8.86 -7.30 4.46
C GLN A 38 -7.96 -8.49 4.09
N PRO A 39 -8.13 -9.18 2.94
CA PRO A 39 -7.21 -10.23 2.53
C PRO A 39 -5.75 -9.75 2.36
N LEU A 40 -5.54 -8.56 1.76
CA LEU A 40 -4.21 -7.97 1.57
C LEU A 40 -3.57 -7.57 2.90
N GLU A 41 -4.34 -6.92 3.77
CA GLU A 41 -3.90 -6.49 5.09
C GLU A 41 -3.51 -7.69 5.95
N ASN A 42 -4.38 -8.70 6.03
CA ASN A 42 -4.12 -9.94 6.75
C ASN A 42 -2.84 -10.61 6.25
N LYS A 43 -2.59 -10.61 4.94
CA LYS A 43 -1.40 -11.22 4.35
C LYS A 43 -0.12 -10.53 4.79
N LEU A 44 -0.10 -9.20 4.84
CA LEU A 44 1.04 -8.43 5.35
C LEU A 44 1.25 -8.64 6.85
N GLN A 45 0.15 -8.69 7.62
CA GLN A 45 0.17 -8.89 9.07
C GLN A 45 0.61 -10.30 9.50
N GLN A 46 0.78 -11.25 8.58
CA GLN A 46 1.45 -12.53 8.86
C GLN A 46 2.95 -12.34 9.15
N SER A 47 3.56 -11.23 8.69
CA SER A 47 4.95 -10.94 8.97
C SER A 47 5.12 -10.37 10.37
N PRO A 48 6.08 -10.85 11.18
CA PRO A 48 6.35 -10.29 12.52
C PRO A 48 6.80 -8.83 12.46
N LEU A 49 7.24 -8.34 11.30
CA LEU A 49 7.63 -6.95 11.09
C LEU A 49 6.43 -6.00 10.99
N VAL A 50 5.23 -6.50 10.70
CA VAL A 50 4.04 -5.69 10.49
C VAL A 50 3.14 -5.80 11.71
N LYS A 51 2.93 -4.69 12.44
CA LYS A 51 1.92 -4.65 13.50
C LYS A 51 0.53 -4.53 12.90
N GLN A 52 0.34 -3.55 12.01
CA GLN A 52 -0.90 -3.32 11.28
C GLN A 52 -0.62 -2.89 9.85
N ALA A 53 -1.53 -3.25 8.94
CA ALA A 53 -1.53 -2.82 7.55
C ALA A 53 -2.94 -2.33 7.23
N ILE A 54 -3.04 -1.18 6.57
CA ILE A 54 -4.33 -0.57 6.22
C ILE A 54 -4.28 -0.16 4.75
N ALA A 55 -5.11 -0.80 3.93
CA ALA A 55 -5.25 -0.44 2.54
C ALA A 55 -6.08 0.84 2.42
N VAL A 56 -5.60 1.74 1.56
CA VAL A 56 -6.16 3.06 1.29
C VAL A 56 -6.20 3.30 -0.21
N GLY A 57 -7.07 4.20 -0.66
CA GLY A 57 -7.23 4.50 -2.09
C GLY A 57 -8.68 4.66 -2.55
N ALA A 58 -9.62 4.84 -1.63
CA ALA A 58 -10.97 5.27 -1.98
C ALA A 58 -10.91 6.52 -2.87
N ASP A 59 -11.58 6.46 -4.02
CA ASP A 59 -11.61 7.52 -5.04
C ASP A 59 -10.22 7.93 -5.56
N ARG A 60 -9.24 7.01 -5.50
CA ARG A 60 -7.90 7.17 -6.07
C ARG A 60 -7.65 6.20 -7.23
N LYS A 61 -6.61 6.46 -8.02
CA LYS A 61 -6.26 5.71 -9.24
C LYS A 61 -5.87 4.26 -8.98
N PHE A 62 -5.34 3.96 -7.80
CA PHE A 62 -4.83 2.64 -7.44
C PHE A 62 -4.89 2.41 -5.92
N CYS A 63 -4.82 1.15 -5.52
CA CYS A 63 -4.70 0.74 -4.12
C CYS A 63 -3.30 1.05 -3.58
N SER A 64 -3.26 1.62 -2.37
CA SER A 64 -2.05 1.92 -1.61
C SER A 64 -2.15 1.34 -0.20
N MET A 65 -1.05 1.33 0.54
CA MET A 65 -0.99 0.74 1.88
C MET A 65 -0.28 1.65 2.89
N LEU A 66 -0.90 1.88 4.04
CA LEU A 66 -0.21 2.36 5.23
C LEU A 66 0.22 1.14 6.05
N ILE A 67 1.53 1.02 6.28
CA ILE A 67 2.09 -0.08 7.06
C ILE A 67 2.60 0.50 8.37
N PHE A 68 2.13 -0.05 9.49
CA PHE A 68 2.54 0.30 10.84
C PHE A 68 3.48 -0.80 11.34
N PRO A 69 4.80 -0.55 11.37
CA PRO A 69 5.80 -1.54 11.77
C PRO A 69 5.64 -2.00 13.22
N ASN A 70 5.99 -3.25 13.48
CA ASN A 70 6.33 -3.67 14.82
C ASN A 70 7.74 -3.16 15.14
N VAL A 71 7.81 -2.03 15.86
CA VAL A 71 9.08 -1.35 16.15
C VAL A 71 10.07 -2.28 16.84
N LYS A 72 9.63 -3.13 17.78
CA LYS A 72 10.52 -4.07 18.48
C LYS A 72 11.18 -5.05 17.50
N ASN A 73 10.39 -5.69 16.64
CA ASN A 73 10.91 -6.66 15.68
C ASN A 73 11.73 -5.99 14.57
N LEU A 74 11.32 -4.79 14.14
CA LEU A 74 12.08 -3.98 13.19
C LEU A 74 13.45 -3.59 13.76
N ARG A 75 13.54 -3.22 15.03
CA ARG A 75 14.82 -2.91 15.70
C ARG A 75 15.74 -4.13 15.73
N THR A 76 15.21 -5.31 16.05
CA THR A 76 15.98 -6.56 15.99
C THR A 76 16.49 -6.82 14.57
N GLN A 77 15.64 -6.65 13.56
CA GLN A 77 16.03 -6.82 12.17
C GLN A 77 17.10 -5.80 11.73
N ALA A 78 16.97 -4.54 12.15
CA ALA A 78 17.92 -3.48 11.85
C ALA A 78 19.30 -3.77 12.45
N LYS A 79 19.37 -4.28 13.69
CA LYS A 79 20.62 -4.70 14.32
C LYS A 79 21.33 -5.82 13.54
N ILE A 80 20.59 -6.80 13.02
CA ILE A 80 21.16 -7.87 12.18
C ILE A 80 21.79 -7.30 10.90
N LEU A 81 21.25 -6.19 10.38
CA LEU A 81 21.78 -5.48 9.21
C LEU A 81 22.89 -4.48 9.55
N GLY A 82 23.29 -4.36 10.82
CA GLY A 82 24.26 -3.35 11.27
C GLY A 82 23.72 -1.92 11.26
N LEU A 83 22.40 -1.73 11.31
CA LEU A 83 21.76 -0.42 11.27
C LEU A 83 21.35 0.03 12.68
N GLU A 84 22.11 0.96 13.26
CA GLU A 84 21.83 1.60 14.55
C GLU A 84 21.35 3.05 14.37
N LEU A 85 20.29 3.23 13.56
CA LEU A 85 19.71 4.55 13.27
C LEU A 85 18.46 4.83 14.10
N PRO A 86 18.05 6.08 14.32
CA PRO A 86 16.73 6.44 14.83
C PRO A 86 15.60 5.80 14.01
N ILE A 87 14.43 5.60 14.63
CA ILE A 87 13.32 4.88 13.98
C ILE A 87 12.86 5.59 12.70
N GLU A 88 12.79 6.92 12.71
CA GLU A 88 12.37 7.71 11.55
C GLU A 88 13.30 7.53 10.34
N GLU A 89 14.60 7.38 10.60
CA GLU A 89 15.60 7.10 9.57
C GLU A 89 15.52 5.64 9.10
N LEU A 90 15.32 4.70 10.03
CA LEU A 90 15.12 3.28 9.67
C LEU A 90 13.92 3.09 8.75
N LEU A 91 12.81 3.82 8.97
CA LEU A 91 11.61 3.71 8.12
C LEU A 91 11.82 4.20 6.69
N GLN A 92 12.86 4.99 6.46
CA GLN A 92 13.22 5.51 5.14
C GLN A 92 14.45 4.80 4.56
N HIS A 93 15.17 4.03 5.37
CA HIS A 93 16.40 3.37 4.97
C HIS A 93 16.15 2.35 3.83
N PRO A 94 16.90 2.40 2.71
CA PRO A 94 16.63 1.57 1.54
C PRO A 94 16.55 0.08 1.81
N GLN A 95 17.39 -0.46 2.70
CA GLN A 95 17.36 -1.88 3.06
C GLN A 95 16.07 -2.26 3.80
N ILE A 96 15.58 -1.38 4.69
CA ILE A 96 14.32 -1.61 5.40
C ILE A 96 13.14 -1.51 4.43
N VAL A 97 13.10 -0.46 3.62
CA VAL A 97 12.07 -0.28 2.61
C VAL A 97 12.04 -1.48 1.64
N SER A 98 13.19 -2.01 1.25
CA SER A 98 13.29 -3.21 0.40
C SER A 98 12.68 -4.46 1.06
N ILE A 99 12.88 -4.65 2.37
CA ILE A 99 12.25 -5.75 3.11
C ILE A 99 10.73 -5.64 3.04
N TYR A 100 10.17 -4.46 3.31
CA TYR A 100 8.72 -4.25 3.23
C TYR A 100 8.19 -4.35 1.80
N GLN A 101 8.96 -3.90 0.80
CA GLN A 101 8.60 -4.08 -0.61
C GLN A 101 8.44 -5.57 -0.95
N LYS A 102 9.37 -6.43 -0.52
CA LYS A 102 9.24 -7.89 -0.70
C LYS A 102 7.99 -8.47 -0.03
N LEU A 103 7.61 -7.95 1.15
CA LEU A 103 6.37 -8.35 1.81
C LEU A 103 5.13 -7.94 1.01
N VAL A 104 5.12 -6.72 0.48
CA VAL A 104 4.04 -6.20 -0.38
C VAL A 104 3.95 -6.98 -1.68
N ASP A 105 5.07 -7.27 -2.34
CA ASP A 105 5.10 -8.05 -3.58
C ASP A 105 4.55 -9.46 -3.35
N LYS A 106 4.98 -10.13 -2.28
CA LYS A 106 4.45 -11.44 -1.88
C LYS A 106 2.96 -11.38 -1.56
N ALA A 107 2.48 -10.29 -0.97
CA ALA A 107 1.05 -10.10 -0.71
C ALA A 107 0.26 -9.93 -2.01
N ASN A 108 0.80 -9.18 -2.98
CA ASN A 108 0.15 -8.87 -4.25
C ASN A 108 -0.03 -10.08 -5.18
N ASN A 109 0.82 -11.11 -5.09
CA ASN A 109 0.82 -12.26 -6.02
C ASN A 109 -0.53 -12.98 -6.18
N ASN A 110 -1.44 -12.87 -5.19
CA ASN A 110 -2.72 -13.56 -5.20
C ASN A 110 -3.91 -12.65 -5.53
N PHE A 111 -3.68 -11.43 -6.01
CA PHE A 111 -4.74 -10.45 -6.22
C PHE A 111 -4.77 -9.87 -7.64
N PRO A 112 -5.96 -9.48 -8.13
CA PRO A 112 -6.08 -8.78 -9.40
C PRO A 112 -5.21 -7.52 -9.43
N HIS A 113 -4.71 -7.17 -10.61
CA HIS A 113 -3.80 -6.03 -10.79
C HIS A 113 -4.34 -4.70 -10.23
N TRP A 114 -5.66 -4.49 -10.27
CA TRP A 114 -6.31 -3.29 -9.72
C TRP A 114 -6.31 -3.26 -8.18
N SER A 115 -6.32 -4.43 -7.55
CA SER A 115 -6.37 -4.57 -6.08
C SER A 115 -4.96 -4.58 -5.48
N ALA A 116 -3.96 -4.94 -6.28
CA ALA A 116 -2.56 -4.95 -5.87
C ALA A 116 -2.11 -3.56 -5.37
N VAL A 117 -1.41 -3.57 -4.24
CA VAL A 117 -0.82 -2.38 -3.63
C VAL A 117 0.29 -1.85 -4.54
N LYS A 118 0.12 -0.64 -5.09
CA LYS A 118 1.11 0.00 -5.97
C LYS A 118 2.14 0.83 -5.20
N ARG A 119 1.74 1.36 -4.04
CA ARG A 119 2.55 2.21 -3.19
C ARG A 119 2.27 1.91 -1.73
N PHE A 120 3.30 2.01 -0.90
CA PHE A 120 3.15 1.94 0.54
C PHE A 120 3.98 3.01 1.24
N LYS A 121 3.61 3.36 2.47
CA LYS A 121 4.42 4.16 3.39
C LYS A 121 4.51 3.44 4.73
N LEU A 122 5.69 3.49 5.34
CA LEU A 122 5.90 3.03 6.71
C LEU A 122 5.56 4.18 7.67
N ILE A 123 4.80 3.88 8.72
CA ILE A 123 4.28 4.88 9.65
C ILE A 123 4.73 4.53 11.06
N ASN A 124 5.52 5.42 11.67
CA ASN A 124 5.90 5.30 13.08
C ASN A 124 4.75 5.80 13.98
N TYR A 125 3.66 5.04 14.04
CA TYR A 125 2.49 5.37 14.85
C TYR A 125 1.85 4.10 15.39
N SER A 126 1.27 4.18 16.59
CA SER A 126 0.56 3.06 17.21
C SER A 126 -0.94 3.30 17.15
N LEU A 127 -1.70 2.40 16.52
CA LEU A 127 -3.17 2.49 16.54
C LEU A 127 -3.68 1.87 17.83
N THR A 128 -4.41 2.64 18.62
CA THR A 128 -4.94 2.19 19.91
C THR A 128 -6.42 2.55 20.07
N VAL A 129 -7.05 2.09 21.15
CA VAL A 129 -8.43 2.47 21.45
C VAL A 129 -8.48 3.89 21.98
N GLU A 130 -7.49 4.29 22.78
CA GLU A 130 -7.36 5.57 23.45
C GLU A 130 -7.22 6.74 22.45
N ASN A 131 -6.44 6.56 21.38
CA ASN A 131 -6.32 7.55 20.32
C ASN A 131 -7.46 7.46 19.28
N GLY A 132 -8.48 6.63 19.54
CA GLY A 132 -9.66 6.50 18.72
C GLY A 132 -9.45 5.79 17.38
N MET A 133 -8.25 5.29 17.09
CA MET A 133 -7.94 4.58 15.84
C MET A 133 -8.56 3.19 15.79
N LEU A 134 -8.74 2.57 16.94
CA LEU A 134 -9.41 1.29 17.10
C LEU A 134 -10.78 1.48 17.77
N ASN A 135 -11.70 0.55 17.50
CA ASN A 135 -12.92 0.42 18.29
C ASN A 135 -12.67 -0.40 19.57
N SER A 136 -13.68 -0.53 20.42
CA SER A 136 -13.62 -1.32 21.66
C SER A 136 -13.30 -2.81 21.43
N SER A 137 -13.50 -3.31 20.22
CA SER A 137 -13.12 -4.67 19.80
C SER A 137 -11.77 -4.71 19.06
N PHE A 138 -10.92 -3.70 19.21
CA PHE A 138 -9.60 -3.56 18.57
C PHE A 138 -9.60 -3.56 17.04
N LYS A 139 -10.76 -3.37 16.39
CA LYS A 139 -10.85 -3.23 14.94
C LYS A 139 -10.55 -1.80 14.52
N VAL A 140 -9.82 -1.65 13.42
CA VAL A 140 -9.43 -0.36 12.85
C VAL A 140 -10.64 0.44 12.38
N LYS A 141 -10.71 1.71 12.81
CA LYS A 141 -11.66 2.71 12.31
C LYS A 141 -11.07 3.39 11.06
N ARG A 142 -11.29 2.79 9.88
CA ARG A 142 -10.73 3.24 8.60
C ARG A 142 -10.98 4.71 8.26
N ALA A 143 -12.18 5.21 8.55
CA ALA A 143 -12.52 6.61 8.32
C ALA A 143 -11.59 7.54 9.11
N LYS A 144 -11.37 7.25 10.39
CA LYS A 144 -10.49 8.04 11.25
C LYS A 144 -9.02 7.95 10.83
N VAL A 145 -8.56 6.76 10.43
CA VAL A 145 -7.20 6.59 9.87
C VAL A 145 -7.03 7.40 8.59
N SER A 146 -8.01 7.36 7.69
CA SER A 146 -7.95 8.11 6.42
C SER A 146 -7.93 9.62 6.65
N GLU A 147 -8.67 10.10 7.64
CA GLU A 147 -8.67 11.50 8.08
C GLU A 147 -7.32 11.91 8.66
N VAL A 148 -6.80 11.18 9.64
CA VAL A 148 -5.55 11.54 10.35
C VAL A 148 -4.34 11.46 9.42
N PHE A 149 -4.31 10.48 8.53
CA PHE A 149 -3.20 10.28 7.60
C PHE A 149 -3.46 10.86 6.20
N ALA A 150 -4.46 11.75 6.04
CA ALA A 150 -4.84 12.32 4.75
C ALA A 150 -3.64 12.88 3.98
N THR A 151 -2.81 13.70 4.64
CA THR A 151 -1.60 14.29 4.03
C THR A 151 -0.61 13.24 3.54
N VAL A 152 -0.40 12.17 4.33
CA VAL A 152 0.50 11.08 3.95
C VAL A 152 -0.09 10.32 2.76
N ILE A 153 -1.38 9.99 2.80
CA ILE A 153 -2.10 9.32 1.72
C ILE A 153 -1.99 10.15 0.44
N ASP A 154 -2.22 11.46 0.51
CA ASP A 154 -2.15 12.37 -0.62
C ASP A 154 -0.76 12.41 -1.26
N SER A 155 0.30 12.40 -0.45
CA SER A 155 1.68 12.36 -0.94
C SER A 155 1.96 11.14 -1.82
N MET A 156 1.33 9.99 -1.52
CA MET A 156 1.50 8.75 -2.29
C MET A 156 0.93 8.84 -3.71
N TYR A 157 -0.02 9.76 -3.94
CA TYR A 157 -0.61 10.00 -5.26
C TYR A 157 -0.04 11.25 -5.94
N ALA A 158 0.51 12.20 -5.18
CA ALA A 158 1.21 13.37 -5.73
C ALA A 158 2.49 12.97 -6.49
N GLU A 159 3.22 11.95 -6.00
CA GLU A 159 4.41 11.41 -6.68
C GLU A 159 4.10 10.85 -8.08
N SER A 160 2.86 10.40 -8.34
CA SER A 160 2.45 9.94 -9.67
C SER A 160 2.51 11.05 -10.72
N LYS A 161 2.24 12.31 -10.32
CA LYS A 161 2.37 13.47 -11.21
C LYS A 161 3.85 13.75 -11.53
N ARG A 162 4.75 13.68 -10.53
CA ARG A 162 6.19 13.94 -10.74
C ARG A 162 6.87 12.87 -11.59
N ARG A 163 6.57 11.57 -11.38
CA ARG A 163 7.16 10.49 -12.18
C ARG A 163 6.69 10.52 -13.64
N ALA A 164 5.44 10.90 -13.90
CA ALA A 164 4.94 11.09 -15.26
C ALA A 164 5.70 12.23 -15.97
N VAL A 165 5.91 13.36 -15.29
CA VAL A 165 6.68 14.49 -15.83
C VAL A 165 8.15 14.14 -16.04
N LEU A 166 8.82 13.53 -15.06
CA LEU A 166 10.22 13.09 -15.19
C LEU A 166 10.41 12.05 -16.29
N SER A 167 9.51 11.06 -16.40
CA SER A 167 9.56 10.08 -17.50
C SER A 167 9.35 10.76 -18.85
N PHE A 168 8.45 11.74 -18.95
CA PHE A 168 8.21 12.48 -20.19
C PHE A 168 9.41 13.37 -20.56
N VAL A 169 10.01 14.05 -19.57
CA VAL A 169 11.22 14.87 -19.76
C VAL A 169 12.42 14.00 -20.12
N VAL A 170 12.62 12.83 -19.50
CA VAL A 170 13.71 11.90 -19.85
C VAL A 170 13.51 11.29 -21.24
N VAL A 171 12.27 11.00 -21.64
CA VAL A 171 11.95 10.53 -23.00
C VAL A 171 12.19 11.64 -24.01
N ILE A 172 11.76 12.87 -23.73
CA ILE A 172 12.03 14.03 -24.60
C ILE A 172 13.52 14.33 -24.66
N PHE A 173 14.26 14.27 -23.55
CA PHE A 173 15.72 14.42 -23.55
C PHE A 173 16.39 13.32 -24.37
N ASN A 174 15.97 12.05 -24.23
CA ASN A 174 16.51 10.98 -25.07
C ASN A 174 16.19 11.18 -26.55
N ILE A 175 14.98 11.62 -26.90
CA ILE A 175 14.60 11.90 -28.29
C ILE A 175 15.38 13.10 -28.83
N LEU A 176 15.52 14.18 -28.05
CA LEU A 176 16.29 15.36 -28.45
C LEU A 176 17.77 15.03 -28.60
N TYR A 177 18.39 14.28 -27.69
CA TYR A 177 19.77 13.81 -27.83
C TYR A 177 19.94 12.86 -29.02
N PHE A 178 18.94 12.01 -29.31
CA PHE A 178 18.95 11.13 -30.48
C PHE A 178 18.85 11.92 -31.80
N TYR A 179 18.13 13.05 -31.80
CA TYR A 179 18.06 13.96 -32.95
C TYR A 179 19.28 14.88 -33.07
N ASP A 180 19.94 15.23 -31.95
CA ASP A 180 21.15 16.07 -31.94
C ASP A 180 22.40 15.28 -32.37
N LEU A 181 22.43 13.95 -32.13
CA LEU A 181 23.52 13.09 -32.62
C LEU A 181 23.59 12.97 -34.15
N HIS A 182 22.49 13.26 -34.86
CA HIS A 182 22.44 13.25 -36.33
C HIS A 182 22.71 14.64 -36.96
N LYS A 183 22.99 15.68 -36.16
CA LYS A 183 23.26 17.05 -36.64
C LYS A 183 24.61 17.63 -36.24
N LEU A 184 25.48 16.87 -35.59
CA LEU A 184 26.92 17.18 -35.50
C LEU A 184 27.67 16.54 -36.68
N VAL A 185 27.45 17.12 -37.87
CA VAL A 185 28.46 17.83 -38.72
C VAL A 185 29.93 17.40 -38.52
N GLU A 186 30.79 17.19 -39.51
CA GLU A 186 30.83 17.47 -40.97
C GLU A 186 32.15 16.89 -41.53
N ILE A 187 32.37 17.07 -42.84
CA ILE A 187 33.61 17.01 -43.63
C ILE A 187 34.02 15.63 -44.15
#